data_AF-A0ABD1SB15-F1
#
_entry.id   AF-A0ABD1SB15-F1
#
_cell.length_a   1.000
_cell.length_b   1.000
_cell.length_c   1.000
_cell.angle_alpha   90.00
_cell.angle_beta   90.00
_cell.angle_gamma   90.00
#
_symmetry.space_group_name_H-M   'P 1'
#
loop_
_entity.id
_entity.type
_entity.pdbx_description
1 polymer ?
#
loop_
_entity_poly.entity_id
_entity_poly.type
_entity_poly.pdbx_seq_one_letter_code
_entity_poly.pdbx_strand_id
1 'polypeptide(L)'
;MEEVGKPTDTLSVYIEMRTDLGGNPKDDYAAALIHEFNKKLNDLPMEEQNLVEKRDKILMDVLGDEGHGRVRTRGSGPTPSEIYGKKVTYLELDSSYKERLRSEIVQDLSKEFEDKFN
;
A
#
# COMPACT_ATOMS: atom_id res chain seq x y z
N MET A 1 -2.22 37.63 -0.57
CA MET A 1 -1.80 36.54 0.33
C MET A 1 -1.33 35.43 -0.59
N GLU A 2 -0.04 35.10 -0.56
CA GLU A 2 0.43 33.90 -1.26
C GLU A 2 -0.28 32.71 -0.60
N GLU A 3 -1.04 31.94 -1.38
CA GLU A 3 -1.48 30.62 -0.92
C GLU A 3 -0.22 29.79 -0.74
N VAL A 4 0.18 29.61 0.52
CA VAL A 4 1.23 28.66 0.87
C VAL A 4 0.71 27.30 0.44
N GLY A 5 1.28 26.76 -0.65
CA GLY A 5 0.91 25.45 -1.17
C GLY A 5 1.01 24.40 -0.07
N LYS A 6 0.05 23.46 -0.04
CA LYS A 6 0.07 22.36 0.92
C LYS A 6 1.39 21.58 0.79
N PRO A 7 2.00 21.12 1.90
CA PRO A 7 3.18 20.27 1.84
C PRO A 7 2.90 19.03 1.00
N THR A 8 3.68 18.84 -0.07
CA THR A 8 3.53 17.72 -1.01
C THR A 8 4.45 16.54 -0.69
N ASP A 9 5.04 16.52 0.51
CA ASP A 9 5.90 15.43 0.95
C ASP A 9 5.11 14.13 1.20
N THR A 10 5.80 12.99 1.08
CA THR A 10 5.18 11.67 1.12
C THR A 10 4.41 11.41 2.40
N LEU A 11 4.94 11.87 3.53
CA LEU A 11 4.30 11.71 4.83
C LEU A 11 3.01 12.54 4.91
N SER A 12 3.04 13.80 4.45
CA SER A 12 1.83 14.64 4.38
C SER A 12 0.74 14.04 3.51
N VAL A 13 1.11 13.52 2.33
CA VAL A 13 0.17 12.81 1.44
C VAL A 13 -0.37 11.55 2.10
N TYR A 14 0.47 10.79 2.81
CA TYR A 14 0.04 9.60 3.54
C TYR A 14 -1.00 9.94 4.62
N ILE A 15 -0.72 10.98 5.42
CA ILE A 15 -1.64 11.47 6.46
C ILE A 15 -2.95 11.91 5.82
N GLU A 16 -2.92 12.73 4.76
CA GLU A 16 -4.13 13.21 4.06
C GLU A 16 -4.97 12.05 3.50
N MET A 17 -4.35 11.01 2.95
CA MET A 17 -5.07 9.81 2.49
C MET A 17 -5.74 9.04 3.63
N ARG A 18 -5.20 9.13 4.85
CA ARG A 18 -5.65 8.43 6.05
C ARG A 18 -6.53 9.28 6.97
N THR A 19 -6.76 10.55 6.63
CA THR A 19 -7.68 11.45 7.34
C THR A 19 -8.93 11.77 6.51
N ASP A 20 -10.03 12.09 7.18
CA ASP A 20 -11.23 12.64 6.55
C ASP A 20 -11.06 14.13 6.18
N LEU A 21 -12.11 14.73 5.61
CA LEU A 21 -12.11 16.16 5.26
C LEU A 21 -12.00 17.08 6.49
N GLY A 22 -12.29 16.57 7.69
CA GLY A 22 -12.13 17.26 8.96
C GLY A 22 -10.75 17.09 9.61
N GLY A 23 -9.84 16.32 8.99
CA GLY A 23 -8.52 16.03 9.52
C GLY A 23 -8.50 14.91 10.56
N ASN A 24 -9.60 14.19 10.77
CA ASN A 24 -9.64 13.07 11.72
C ASN A 24 -9.16 11.78 11.04
N PRO A 25 -8.40 10.92 11.74
CA PRO A 25 -8.06 9.59 11.22
C PRO A 25 -9.31 8.79 10.83
N LYS A 26 -9.26 8.10 9.69
CA LYS A 26 -10.39 7.30 9.18
C LYS A 26 -10.70 6.06 10.01
N ASP A 27 -9.70 5.52 10.71
CA ASP A 27 -9.81 4.31 11.54
C ASP A 27 -8.74 4.32 12.66
N ASP A 28 -8.87 3.40 13.62
CA ASP A 28 -7.97 3.28 14.78
C ASP A 28 -6.52 2.98 14.36
N TYR A 29 -6.33 2.24 13.26
CA TYR A 29 -5.01 1.92 12.74
C TYR A 29 -4.32 3.17 12.18
N ALA A 30 -5.05 3.98 11.41
CA ALA A 30 -4.60 5.29 10.94
C ALA A 30 -4.30 6.22 12.12
N ALA A 31 -5.15 6.23 13.15
CA ALA A 31 -4.92 7.04 14.35
C ALA A 31 -3.60 6.65 15.05
N ALA A 32 -3.35 5.36 15.21
CA ALA A 32 -2.11 4.84 15.81
C ALA A 32 -0.87 5.23 14.99
N LEU A 33 -0.91 5.06 13.66
CA LEU A 33 0.22 5.43 12.80
C LEU A 33 0.47 6.95 12.78
N ILE A 34 -0.59 7.76 12.65
CA ILE A 34 -0.48 9.23 12.68
C ILE A 34 0.11 9.69 14.01
N HIS A 35 -0.32 9.09 15.12
CA HIS A 35 0.26 9.35 16.43
C HIS A 35 1.76 9.01 16.47
N GLU A 36 2.17 7.86 15.94
CA GLU A 36 3.57 7.45 15.92
C GLU A 36 4.44 8.36 15.02
N PHE A 37 3.93 8.77 13.85
CA PHE A 37 4.61 9.73 12.98
C PHE A 37 4.83 11.06 13.71
N ASN A 38 3.78 11.61 14.33
CA ASN A 38 3.86 12.87 15.04
C ASN A 38 4.81 12.78 16.24
N LYS A 39 4.81 11.65 16.96
CA LYS A 39 5.76 11.41 18.05
C LYS A 39 7.20 11.46 17.55
N LYS A 40 7.54 10.69 16.51
CA LYS A 40 8.90 10.68 15.95
C LYS A 40 9.31 12.01 15.33
N LEU A 41 8.38 12.75 14.74
CA LEU A 41 8.65 14.11 14.24
C LEU A 41 8.98 15.07 15.38
N ASN A 42 8.20 15.04 16.46
CA ASN A 42 8.42 15.92 17.61
C ASN A 42 9.72 15.61 18.37
N ASP A 43 10.24 14.39 18.26
CA ASP A 43 11.54 14.00 18.82
C ASP A 43 12.73 14.60 18.03
N LEU A 44 12.51 15.12 16.81
CA LEU A 44 13.55 15.78 16.02
C LEU A 44 13.70 17.27 16.38
N PRO A 45 14.91 17.85 16.24
CA PRO A 45 15.10 19.29 16.29
C PRO A 45 14.17 20.01 15.31
N MET A 46 13.65 21.18 15.70
CA MET A 46 12.62 21.90 14.93
C MET A 46 13.05 22.21 13.49
N GLU A 47 14.35 22.43 13.28
CA GLU A 47 14.98 22.66 11.98
C GLU A 47 14.94 21.42 11.08
N GLU A 48 14.90 20.22 11.68
CA GLU A 48 14.91 18.94 10.98
C GLU A 48 13.49 18.39 10.69
N GLN A 49 12.46 18.87 11.40
CA GLN A 49 11.09 18.34 11.28
C GLN A 49 10.47 18.51 9.88
N ASN A 50 10.93 19.54 9.16
CA ASN A 50 10.46 19.84 7.80
C ASN A 50 11.40 19.31 6.71
N LEU A 51 12.54 18.71 7.08
CA LEU A 51 13.45 18.11 6.09
C LEU A 51 12.80 16.87 5.49
N VAL A 52 12.65 16.88 4.16
CA VAL A 52 12.01 15.78 3.40
C VAL A 52 12.64 14.43 3.73
N GLU A 53 13.98 14.37 3.77
CA GLU A 53 14.74 13.15 4.07
C GLU A 53 14.41 12.56 5.46
N LYS A 54 14.17 13.43 6.46
CA LYS A 54 13.84 13.02 7.82
C LYS A 54 12.40 12.51 7.91
N ARG A 55 11.48 13.21 7.25
CA ARG A 55 10.06 12.84 7.18
C ARG A 55 9.86 11.53 6.43
N ASP A 56 10.55 11.32 5.31
CA ASP A 56 10.52 10.06 4.56
C ASP A 56 11.12 8.91 5.37
N LYS A 57 12.22 9.15 6.10
CA LYS A 57 12.79 8.14 7.00
C LYS A 57 11.79 7.73 8.09
N ILE A 58 11.16 8.70 8.75
CA ILE A 58 10.12 8.43 9.77
C ILE A 58 8.96 7.64 9.17
N LEU A 59 8.53 7.98 7.95
CA LEU A 59 7.48 7.26 7.24
C LEU A 59 7.82 5.78 7.07
N MET A 60 9.07 5.48 6.68
CA MET A 60 9.53 4.10 6.50
C MET A 60 9.70 3.38 7.83
N ASP A 61 10.26 4.04 8.84
CA ASP A 61 10.50 3.45 10.17
C ASP A 61 9.19 3.06 10.89
N VAL A 62 8.11 3.81 10.68
CA VAL A 62 6.80 3.52 11.29
C VAL A 62 6.02 2.48 10.50
N LEU A 63 6.08 2.52 9.16
CA LEU A 63 5.35 1.55 8.33
C LEU A 63 6.05 0.19 8.27
N GLY A 64 7.33 0.13 8.64
CA GLY A 64 8.13 -1.07 8.64
C GLY A 64 8.50 -1.56 7.24
N ASP A 65 9.28 -2.64 7.20
CA ASP A 65 9.63 -3.32 5.95
C ASP A 65 8.39 -3.93 5.30
N GLU A 66 8.24 -3.76 3.98
CA GLU A 66 7.13 -4.39 3.26
C GLU A 66 7.26 -5.92 3.29
N GLY A 67 6.34 -6.59 3.98
CA GLY A 67 6.35 -8.04 4.20
C GLY A 67 6.19 -8.91 2.95
N HIS A 68 6.26 -8.35 1.74
CA HIS A 68 6.11 -9.08 0.47
C HIS A 68 7.33 -8.95 -0.47
N GLY A 69 8.49 -8.52 0.04
CA GLY A 69 9.70 -8.39 -0.78
C GLY A 69 9.60 -7.35 -1.89
N ARG A 70 8.65 -6.43 -1.77
CA ARG A 70 8.47 -5.31 -2.69
C ARG A 70 9.26 -4.14 -2.16
N VAL A 71 10.23 -3.69 -2.95
CA VAL A 71 10.92 -2.43 -2.71
C VAL A 71 9.89 -1.32 -2.92
N ARG A 72 9.65 -0.50 -1.89
CA ARG A 72 9.01 0.81 -2.10
C ARG A 72 9.94 1.63 -2.96
N THR A 73 9.78 1.56 -4.28
CA THR A 73 10.46 2.47 -5.21
C THR A 73 9.79 3.84 -5.08
N ARG A 74 10.04 4.51 -3.96
CA ARG A 74 9.83 5.95 -3.86
C ARG A 74 11.21 6.58 -3.80
N GLY A 75 11.71 6.77 -5.01
CA GLY A 75 12.97 7.39 -5.39
C GLY A 75 12.93 7.48 -6.91
N SER A 76 13.71 8.39 -7.51
CA SER A 76 13.80 8.65 -8.96
C SER A 76 14.31 7.46 -9.80
N GLY A 77 14.26 6.25 -9.27
CA GLY A 77 14.69 5.02 -9.91
C GLY A 77 13.53 4.29 -10.60
N PRO A 78 13.86 3.30 -11.44
CA PRO A 78 12.87 2.55 -12.20
C PRO A 78 11.89 1.82 -11.27
N THR A 79 10.61 2.01 -11.54
CA THR A 79 9.49 1.36 -10.86
C THR A 79 9.52 -0.16 -11.10
N PRO A 80 8.91 -0.98 -10.22
CA PRO A 80 8.84 -2.42 -10.42
C PRO A 80 8.21 -2.82 -11.75
N SER A 81 7.28 -2.01 -12.28
CA SER A 81 6.67 -2.25 -13.59
C SER A 81 7.64 -2.01 -14.76
N GLU A 82 8.61 -1.11 -14.60
CA GLU A 82 9.66 -0.86 -15.59
C GLU A 82 10.75 -1.93 -15.56
N ILE A 83 10.99 -2.55 -14.40
CA ILE A 83 11.99 -3.62 -14.24
C ILE A 83 11.39 -4.99 -14.60
N TYR A 84 10.19 -5.29 -14.09
CA TYR A 84 9.58 -6.63 -14.16
C TYR A 84 8.42 -6.71 -15.17
N GLY A 85 8.12 -5.63 -15.88
CA GLY A 85 6.98 -5.55 -16.78
C GLY A 85 5.65 -5.38 -16.05
N LYS A 86 4.58 -5.12 -16.83
CA LYS A 86 3.23 -4.95 -16.29
C LYS A 86 2.75 -6.31 -15.74
N LYS A 87 2.45 -6.36 -14.44
CA LYS A 87 1.85 -7.56 -13.83
C LYS A 87 0.50 -7.84 -14.47
N VAL A 88 0.38 -9.02 -15.09
CA VAL A 88 -0.89 -9.52 -15.57
C VAL A 88 -1.82 -9.70 -14.37
N THR A 89 -2.87 -8.91 -14.28
CA THR A 89 -3.85 -9.04 -13.20
C THR A 89 -4.81 -10.19 -13.53
N TYR A 90 -5.39 -10.85 -12.52
CA TYR A 90 -6.38 -11.92 -12.71
C TYR A 90 -7.56 -11.49 -13.61
N LEU A 91 -7.80 -10.18 -13.71
CA LEU A 91 -8.78 -9.56 -14.59
C LEU A 91 -8.43 -9.64 -16.08
N GLU A 92 -7.14 -9.72 -16.43
CA GLU A 92 -6.64 -9.79 -17.83
C GLU A 92 -6.57 -11.22 -18.39
N LEU A 93 -6.96 -12.24 -17.60
CA LEU A 93 -7.18 -13.59 -18.13
C LEU A 93 -8.43 -13.61 -19.02
N ASP A 94 -8.27 -14.10 -20.24
CA ASP A 94 -9.35 -14.28 -21.21
C ASP A 94 -10.53 -15.05 -20.59
N SER A 95 -11.76 -14.60 -20.86
CA SER A 95 -12.98 -15.17 -20.31
C SER A 95 -13.10 -16.66 -20.62
N SER A 96 -12.60 -17.10 -21.79
CA SER A 96 -12.60 -18.52 -22.17
C SER A 96 -11.73 -19.38 -21.26
N TYR A 97 -10.60 -18.84 -20.80
CA TYR A 97 -9.69 -19.53 -19.89
C TYR A 97 -10.27 -19.65 -18.47
N LYS A 98 -11.00 -18.61 -18.02
CA LYS A 98 -11.71 -18.61 -16.73
C LYS A 98 -12.81 -19.67 -16.68
N GLU A 99 -13.60 -19.79 -17.74
CA GLU A 99 -14.66 -20.80 -17.84
C GLU A 99 -14.10 -22.23 -17.86
N ARG A 100 -13.01 -22.45 -18.60
CA ARG A 100 -12.32 -23.74 -18.61
C ARG A 100 -11.84 -24.16 -17.23
N LEU A 101 -11.08 -23.31 -16.54
CA LEU A 101 -10.59 -23.60 -15.19
C LEU A 101 -11.74 -23.90 -14.22
N ARG A 102 -12.84 -23.13 -14.31
CA ARG A 102 -14.01 -23.36 -13.48
C ARG A 102 -14.65 -24.72 -13.75
N SER A 103 -14.76 -25.11 -15.02
CA SER A 103 -15.32 -26.41 -15.40
C SER A 103 -14.47 -27.59 -14.92
N GLU A 104 -13.14 -27.47 -15.01
CA GLU A 104 -12.19 -28.49 -14.53
C GLU A 104 -12.32 -28.67 -13.01
N ILE A 105 -12.31 -27.57 -12.24
CA ILE A 105 -12.47 -27.63 -10.76
C ILE A 105 -13.81 -28.27 -10.35
N VAL A 106 -14.90 -27.94 -11.04
CA VAL A 106 -16.21 -28.51 -10.74
C VAL A 106 -16.23 -30.01 -11.02
N GLN A 107 -15.64 -30.46 -12.12
CA GLN A 107 -15.55 -31.90 -12.44
C GLN A 107 -14.71 -32.66 -11.43
N ASP A 108 -13.58 -32.10 -11.00
CA ASP A 108 -12.70 -32.75 -10.02
C ASP A 108 -13.39 -32.87 -8.65
N LEU A 109 -14.07 -31.80 -8.21
CA LEU A 109 -14.86 -31.83 -6.96
C LEU A 109 -16.03 -32.81 -7.03
N SER A 110 -16.71 -32.90 -8.16
CA SER A 110 -17.80 -33.86 -8.36
C SER A 110 -17.28 -35.30 -8.32
N LYS A 111 -16.14 -35.59 -8.96
CA LYS A 111 -15.51 -36.92 -8.88
C LYS A 111 -15.08 -37.26 -7.45
N GLU A 112 -14.42 -36.33 -6.77
CA GLU A 112 -13.99 -36.56 -5.38
C GLU A 112 -15.19 -36.77 -4.44
N PHE A 113 -16.32 -36.11 -4.71
CA PHE A 113 -17.56 -36.32 -3.98
C PHE A 113 -18.15 -37.70 -4.27
N GLU A 114 -18.25 -38.10 -5.55
CA GLU A 114 -18.74 -39.44 -5.93
C GLU A 114 -17.85 -40.56 -5.37
N ASP A 115 -16.53 -40.41 -5.38
CA ASP A 115 -15.58 -41.36 -4.81
C ASP A 115 -15.64 -41.44 -3.27
N LYS A 116 -16.11 -40.39 -2.60
CA LYS A 116 -16.26 -40.37 -1.12
C LYS A 116 -17.59 -40.92 -0.63
N PHE A 117 -18.62 -40.93 -1.48
CA PHE A 117 -19.99 -41.27 -1.09
C PHE A 117 -20.57 -42.49 -1.84
N ASN A 118 -19.78 -43.15 -2.70
CA ASN A 118 -19.99 -44.53 -3.17
C ASN A 118 -19.00 -45.49 -2.51
#